data_AF-A0A8H4PW98-F1
#
_entry.id   AF-A0A8H4PW98-F1
#
_cell.length_a   1.000
_cell.length_b   1.000
_cell.length_c   1.000
_cell.angle_alpha   90.00
_cell.angle_beta   90.00
_cell.angle_gamma   90.00
#
_symmetry.space_group_name_H-M   'P 1'
#
loop_
_entity.id
_entity.type
_entity.pdbx_description
1 polymer ?
#
loop_
_entity_poly.entity_id
_entity_poly.type
_entity_poly.pdbx_seq_one_letter_code
_entity_poly.pdbx_strand_id
1 'polypeptide(L)'
;MQGQHADEDEQLELARDLLRLQLTKPSTPSPLSTGQGLVSSDVAKCLETLPFQSLLFSVPAMLSVELPSPLDMVISPADLQMYSCINSYLLSLRRAHIRVTDLWKMTSLRRHHAAPTGADEHAVTLRRRWSARSAALRSSWTTASAAIFFLGETEGYLQTEVVAGMWETFSSWLTGHDARHDRRGDGPAPTSGQVDEDDDLFLPDEASNRGRMADAPPTHDPQTLSTAHARFLATLAHRLLLTQPRFTEALYALLTHIDHLVLHMRRLHSIFISMDLEADAGVVDAFVDLERDEGDVLALLRGVEAKVRRGIEVVVDTLRALENDSKFLDEWEAEGGLTDDDSSGSRRYAPGKIGGIDRLLMKLDFGGWLGSRHDEWHRPGRGTETL
;
A
#
# COMPACT_ATOMS: atom_id res chain seq x y z
N MET A 1 -7.40 9.84 -26.17
CA MET A 1 -8.46 9.81 -25.15
C MET A 1 -9.41 8.63 -25.32
N GLN A 2 -10.01 8.35 -26.50
CA GLN A 2 -10.89 7.17 -26.67
C GLN A 2 -10.17 5.81 -26.81
N GLY A 3 -8.94 5.76 -27.34
CA GLY A 3 -8.20 4.50 -27.47
C GLY A 3 -7.64 3.94 -26.15
N GLN A 4 -7.16 4.80 -25.25
CA GLN A 4 -6.60 4.36 -23.95
C GLN A 4 -7.66 3.71 -23.05
N HIS A 5 -8.90 4.19 -23.08
CA HIS A 5 -9.99 3.57 -22.32
C HIS A 5 -10.44 2.24 -22.93
N ALA A 6 -10.31 2.05 -24.25
CA ALA A 6 -10.62 0.77 -24.88
C ALA A 6 -9.57 -0.30 -24.49
N ASP A 7 -8.28 0.07 -24.49
CA ASP A 7 -7.19 -0.83 -24.08
C ASP A 7 -7.30 -1.21 -22.58
N GLU A 8 -7.73 -0.27 -21.72
CA GLU A 8 -7.99 -0.51 -20.30
C GLU A 8 -9.17 -1.47 -20.09
N ASP A 9 -10.26 -1.29 -20.85
CA ASP A 9 -11.45 -2.15 -20.75
C ASP A 9 -11.15 -3.59 -21.21
N GLU A 10 -10.40 -3.77 -22.30
CA GLU A 10 -9.97 -5.10 -22.78
C GLU A 10 -9.09 -5.83 -21.75
N GLN A 11 -8.19 -5.10 -21.07
CA GLN A 11 -7.36 -5.66 -20.00
C GLN A 11 -8.19 -6.09 -18.79
N LEU A 12 -9.24 -5.34 -18.44
CA LEU A 12 -10.14 -5.67 -17.34
C LEU A 12 -11.05 -6.86 -17.67
N GLU A 13 -11.50 -6.98 -18.91
CA GLU A 13 -12.24 -8.16 -19.38
C GLU A 13 -11.36 -9.42 -19.35
N LEU A 14 -10.12 -9.33 -19.86
CA LEU A 14 -9.15 -10.43 -19.76
C LEU A 14 -8.86 -10.80 -18.31
N ALA A 15 -8.66 -9.82 -17.43
CA ALA A 15 -8.44 -10.06 -16.02
C ALA A 15 -9.65 -10.75 -15.36
N ARG A 16 -10.88 -10.41 -15.75
CA ARG A 16 -12.10 -11.05 -15.25
C ARG A 16 -12.19 -12.52 -15.66
N ASP A 17 -11.73 -12.87 -16.85
CA ASP A 17 -11.74 -14.25 -17.34
C ASP A 17 -10.67 -15.11 -16.65
N LEU A 18 -9.51 -14.53 -16.31
CA LEU A 18 -8.38 -15.23 -15.73
C LEU A 18 -8.39 -15.28 -14.19
N LEU A 19 -8.91 -14.24 -13.53
CA LEU A 19 -8.91 -14.09 -12.08
C LEU A 19 -10.15 -14.71 -11.45
N ARG A 20 -9.93 -15.59 -10.47
CA ARG A 20 -10.99 -16.18 -9.64
C ARG A 20 -10.68 -15.98 -8.17
N LEU A 21 -11.63 -15.41 -7.45
CA LEU A 21 -11.56 -15.33 -5.99
C LEU A 21 -12.10 -16.64 -5.39
N GLN A 22 -11.26 -17.36 -4.66
CA GLN A 22 -11.63 -18.58 -3.97
C GLN A 22 -11.70 -18.32 -2.47
N LEU A 23 -12.85 -18.66 -1.86
CA LEU A 23 -12.97 -18.71 -0.41
C LEU A 23 -12.50 -20.09 0.05
N THR A 24 -11.36 -20.14 0.73
CA THR A 24 -10.84 -21.41 1.26
C THR A 24 -11.54 -21.70 2.58
N LYS A 25 -12.07 -22.92 2.74
CA LYS A 25 -12.51 -23.37 4.06
C LYS A 25 -11.29 -23.37 4.99
N PRO A 26 -11.42 -22.99 6.28
CA PRO A 26 -10.34 -23.05 7.25
C PRO A 26 -10.02 -24.52 7.53
N SER A 27 -9.28 -25.15 6.63
CA SER A 27 -8.71 -26.49 6.79
C SER A 27 -7.25 -26.36 6.44
N THR A 28 -6.41 -26.71 7.43
CA THR A 28 -4.96 -26.96 7.39
C THR A 28 -4.20 -26.35 6.22
N PRO A 29 -3.26 -25.40 6.46
CA PRO A 29 -2.45 -24.83 5.39
C PRO A 29 -1.76 -25.97 4.66
N SER A 30 -2.12 -26.16 3.39
CA SER A 30 -1.31 -26.99 2.51
C SER A 30 0.02 -26.25 2.40
N PRO A 31 1.14 -26.85 2.84
CA PRO A 31 2.42 -26.16 2.81
C PRO A 31 2.67 -25.69 1.37
N LEU A 32 3.19 -24.48 1.22
CA LEU A 32 3.69 -23.97 -0.06
C LEU A 32 4.63 -25.04 -0.61
N SER A 33 4.17 -25.75 -1.63
CA SER A 33 4.94 -26.79 -2.26
C SER A 33 6.21 -26.13 -2.75
N THR A 34 7.34 -26.51 -2.15
CA THR A 34 8.68 -26.06 -2.51
C THR A 34 9.07 -26.73 -3.83
N GLY A 35 8.29 -26.47 -4.88
CA GLY A 35 8.46 -27.01 -6.21
C GLY A 35 9.23 -26.01 -7.06
N GLN A 36 10.49 -26.33 -7.37
CA GLN A 36 11.36 -25.75 -8.41
C GLN A 36 11.56 -24.22 -8.48
N GLY A 37 10.89 -23.42 -7.65
CA GLY A 37 11.14 -21.99 -7.53
C GLY A 37 12.24 -21.69 -6.53
N LEU A 38 13.22 -20.88 -6.92
CA LEU A 38 14.31 -20.31 -6.11
C LEU A 38 13.84 -19.40 -4.95
N VAL A 39 12.61 -19.56 -4.46
CA VAL A 39 12.10 -18.79 -3.34
C VAL A 39 12.74 -19.37 -2.08
N SER A 40 13.50 -18.55 -1.35
CA SER A 40 14.10 -18.95 -0.09
C SER A 40 13.01 -19.50 0.83
N SER A 41 13.24 -20.71 1.38
CA SER A 41 12.30 -21.44 2.24
C SER A 41 11.75 -20.58 3.38
N ASP A 42 12.50 -19.56 3.81
CA ASP A 42 12.13 -18.69 4.91
C ASP A 42 11.11 -17.62 4.50
N VAL A 43 11.16 -17.11 3.26
CA VAL A 43 10.14 -16.18 2.75
C VAL A 43 8.79 -16.88 2.64
N ALA A 44 8.78 -18.12 2.14
CA ALA A 44 7.57 -18.94 2.05
C ALA A 44 6.92 -19.15 3.43
N LYS A 45 7.71 -19.51 4.45
CA LYS A 45 7.21 -19.67 5.82
C LYS A 45 6.65 -18.37 6.39
N CYS A 46 7.33 -17.24 6.19
CA CYS A 46 6.83 -15.94 6.63
C CYS A 46 5.47 -15.63 6.00
N LEU A 47 5.31 -15.87 4.70
CA LEU A 47 4.07 -15.62 3.97
C LEU A 47 2.89 -16.51 4.43
N GLU A 48 3.15 -17.79 4.74
CA GLU A 48 2.13 -18.69 5.29
C GLU A 48 1.58 -18.24 6.65
N THR A 49 2.43 -17.60 7.46
CA THR A 49 2.04 -17.13 8.80
C THR A 49 1.24 -15.83 8.80
N LEU A 50 1.07 -15.18 7.64
CA LEU A 50 0.45 -13.86 7.55
C LEU A 50 -1.08 -13.89 7.80
N PRO A 51 -1.59 -13.16 8.81
CA PRO A 51 -3.01 -13.19 9.16
C PRO A 51 -3.91 -12.32 8.26
N PHE A 52 -3.38 -11.66 7.22
CA PHE A 52 -4.13 -10.70 6.39
C PHE A 52 -5.25 -11.34 5.54
N GLN A 53 -5.18 -12.64 5.26
CA GLN A 53 -6.14 -13.34 4.40
C GLN A 53 -7.57 -13.36 4.98
N SER A 54 -7.71 -13.27 6.31
CA SER A 54 -9.01 -13.25 7.00
C SER A 54 -9.53 -11.85 7.30
N LEU A 55 -8.84 -10.79 6.85
CA LEU A 55 -9.30 -9.44 7.11
C LEU A 55 -10.40 -9.01 6.12
N LEU A 56 -10.36 -9.51 4.88
CA LEU A 56 -11.32 -9.13 3.84
C LEU A 56 -12.71 -9.70 4.10
N PHE A 57 -12.76 -10.97 4.48
CA PHE A 57 -13.97 -11.67 4.87
C PHE A 57 -13.69 -12.45 6.15
N SER A 58 -14.74 -12.78 6.91
CA SER A 58 -14.62 -13.64 8.08
C SER A 58 -14.09 -15.06 7.77
N VAL A 59 -13.88 -15.37 6.48
CA VAL A 59 -13.29 -16.61 5.95
C VAL A 59 -12.07 -16.21 5.10
N PRO A 60 -10.95 -16.95 5.18
CA PRO A 60 -9.78 -16.69 4.35
C PRO A 60 -10.14 -16.64 2.86
N ALA A 61 -9.71 -15.58 2.18
CA ALA A 61 -9.91 -15.41 0.75
C ALA A 61 -8.57 -15.40 0.02
N MET A 62 -8.52 -16.15 -1.07
CA MET A 62 -7.34 -16.32 -1.92
C MET A 62 -7.68 -15.94 -3.35
N LEU A 63 -6.83 -15.13 -3.98
CA LEU A 63 -6.96 -14.81 -5.39
C LEU A 63 -6.19 -15.87 -6.19
N SER A 64 -6.89 -16.62 -7.02
CA SER A 64 -6.30 -17.60 -7.94
C SER A 64 -6.36 -17.07 -9.37
N VAL A 65 -5.32 -17.38 -10.16
CA VAL A 65 -5.27 -17.05 -11.59
C VAL A 65 -5.17 -18.36 -12.36
N GLU A 66 -6.09 -18.58 -13.30
CA GLU A 66 -6.02 -19.73 -14.22
C GLU A 66 -5.17 -19.31 -15.44
N LEU A 67 -3.88 -19.66 -15.42
CA LEU A 67 -2.97 -19.27 -16.49
C LEU A 67 -3.17 -20.16 -17.74
N PRO A 68 -3.37 -19.56 -18.94
CA PRO A 68 -3.43 -20.32 -20.17
C PRO A 68 -2.02 -20.79 -20.57
N SER A 69 -1.93 -21.99 -21.15
CA SER A 69 -0.70 -22.46 -21.79
C SER A 69 -0.30 -21.50 -22.93
N PRO A 70 0.98 -21.06 -23.05
CA PRO A 70 2.19 -21.60 -22.42
C PRO A 70 2.70 -20.82 -21.18
N LEU A 71 1.94 -19.85 -20.64
CA LEU A 71 2.41 -19.01 -19.53
C LEU A 71 2.69 -19.80 -18.23
N ASP A 72 2.01 -20.93 -18.06
CA ASP A 72 2.21 -21.90 -16.98
C ASP A 72 3.65 -22.50 -16.96
N MET A 73 4.38 -22.45 -18.08
CA MET A 73 5.79 -22.88 -18.11
C MET A 73 6.74 -21.88 -17.45
N VAL A 74 6.35 -20.61 -17.35
CA VAL A 74 7.18 -19.52 -16.83
C VAL A 74 6.79 -19.14 -15.40
N ILE A 75 5.48 -19.14 -15.10
CA ILE A 75 4.95 -18.74 -13.80
C ILE A 75 4.59 -19.99 -13.01
N SER A 76 5.26 -20.20 -11.88
CA SER A 76 5.02 -21.36 -11.02
C SER A 76 3.73 -21.18 -10.19
N PRO A 77 3.02 -22.26 -9.81
CA PRO A 77 1.92 -22.18 -8.84
C PRO A 77 2.36 -21.58 -7.50
N ALA A 78 3.64 -21.71 -7.11
CA ALA A 78 4.18 -21.04 -5.91
C ALA A 78 4.19 -19.51 -6.05
N ASP A 79 4.47 -19.01 -7.25
CA ASP A 79 4.47 -17.58 -7.56
C ASP A 79 3.05 -16.99 -7.45
N LEU A 80 2.05 -17.74 -7.92
CA LEU A 80 0.63 -17.36 -7.79
C LEU A 80 0.19 -17.24 -6.32
N GLN A 81 0.68 -18.11 -5.44
CA GLN A 81 0.40 -18.02 -4.01
C GLN A 81 1.03 -16.76 -3.38
N MET A 82 2.25 -16.40 -3.79
CA MET A 82 2.89 -15.15 -3.34
C MET A 82 2.09 -13.92 -3.80
N TYR A 83 1.63 -13.89 -5.05
CA TYR A 83 0.74 -12.84 -5.54
C TYR A 83 -0.55 -12.74 -4.74
N SER A 84 -1.17 -13.88 -4.39
CA SER A 84 -2.37 -13.86 -3.54
C SER A 84 -2.08 -13.28 -2.16
N CYS A 85 -0.94 -13.60 -1.55
CA CYS A 85 -0.55 -13.05 -0.24
C CYS A 85 -0.32 -11.53 -0.31
N ILE A 86 0.43 -11.07 -1.32
CA ILE A 86 0.67 -9.65 -1.58
C ILE A 86 -0.65 -8.91 -1.81
N ASN A 87 -1.55 -9.47 -2.63
CA ASN A 87 -2.85 -8.88 -2.88
C ASN A 87 -3.70 -8.79 -1.61
N SER A 88 -3.80 -9.86 -0.82
CA SER A 88 -4.56 -9.84 0.45
C SER A 88 -4.00 -8.80 1.43
N TYR A 89 -2.67 -8.65 1.48
CA TYR A 89 -2.01 -7.61 2.26
C TYR A 89 -2.39 -6.19 1.80
N LEU A 90 -2.15 -5.86 0.54
CA LEU A 90 -2.44 -4.52 -0.02
C LEU A 90 -3.94 -4.20 0.05
N LEU A 91 -4.79 -5.17 -0.25
CA LEU A 91 -6.24 -5.00 -0.20
C LEU A 91 -6.75 -4.81 1.23
N SER A 92 -6.11 -5.43 2.23
CA SER A 92 -6.47 -5.20 3.64
C SER A 92 -6.21 -3.76 4.08
N LEU A 93 -5.10 -3.16 3.62
CA LEU A 93 -4.75 -1.77 3.86
C LEU A 93 -5.75 -0.83 3.18
N ARG A 94 -6.02 -1.07 1.89
CA ARG A 94 -7.00 -0.31 1.11
C ARG A 94 -8.42 -0.41 1.69
N ARG A 95 -8.82 -1.61 2.15
CA ARG A 95 -10.12 -1.80 2.81
C ARG A 95 -10.24 -0.93 4.05
N ALA A 96 -9.24 -0.96 4.94
CA ALA A 96 -9.25 -0.15 6.15
C ALA A 96 -9.31 1.35 5.81
N HIS A 97 -8.54 1.79 4.82
CA HIS A 97 -8.52 3.17 4.36
C HIS A 97 -9.90 3.62 3.84
N ILE A 98 -10.56 2.82 2.99
CA ILE A 98 -11.92 3.07 2.50
C ILE A 98 -12.92 3.11 3.67
N ARG A 99 -12.85 2.16 4.60
CA ARG A 99 -13.81 2.08 5.73
C ARG A 99 -13.73 3.29 6.65
N VAL A 100 -12.52 3.78 6.94
CA VAL A 100 -12.34 4.97 7.79
C VAL A 100 -12.71 6.23 7.04
N THR A 101 -12.35 6.36 5.76
CA THR A 101 -12.75 7.51 4.95
C THR A 101 -14.27 7.55 4.73
N ASP A 102 -14.93 6.40 4.61
CA ASP A 102 -16.39 6.29 4.52
C ASP A 102 -17.13 6.85 5.73
N LEU A 103 -16.49 6.92 6.92
CA LEU A 103 -17.08 7.60 8.08
C LEU A 103 -17.42 9.05 7.75
N TRP A 104 -16.68 9.70 6.85
CA TRP A 104 -16.98 11.08 6.43
C TRP A 104 -18.30 11.24 5.67
N LYS A 105 -18.86 10.15 5.14
CA LYS A 105 -20.19 10.16 4.50
C LYS A 105 -21.32 10.23 5.52
N MET A 106 -21.05 9.95 6.80
CA MET A 106 -22.02 10.08 7.90
C MET A 106 -22.18 11.55 8.30
N THR A 107 -22.76 12.34 7.40
CA THR A 107 -22.82 13.81 7.46
C THR A 107 -23.53 14.32 8.72
N SER A 108 -24.53 13.60 9.23
CA SER A 108 -25.27 13.91 10.46
C SER A 108 -24.37 14.01 11.71
N LEU A 109 -23.25 13.28 11.74
CA LEU A 109 -22.29 13.34 12.84
C LEU A 109 -21.30 14.50 12.75
N ARG A 110 -21.17 15.14 11.57
CA ARG A 110 -20.09 16.12 11.29
C ARG A 110 -20.60 17.49 10.87
N ARG A 111 -21.72 17.56 10.16
CA ARG A 111 -22.26 18.79 9.55
C ARG A 111 -23.61 19.09 10.18
N HIS A 112 -23.76 20.30 10.69
CA HIS A 112 -25.05 20.86 11.09
C HIS A 112 -25.38 22.01 10.15
N HIS A 113 -26.56 21.97 9.53
CA HIS A 113 -27.05 23.09 8.73
C HIS A 113 -27.70 24.10 9.67
N ALA A 114 -27.29 25.37 9.58
CA ALA A 114 -27.90 26.41 10.40
C ALA A 114 -29.41 26.46 10.10
N ALA A 115 -30.23 26.40 11.15
CA ALA A 115 -31.66 26.59 10.99
C ALA A 115 -31.92 27.99 10.41
N PRO A 116 -32.87 28.12 9.46
CA PRO A 116 -33.21 29.43 8.89
C PRO A 116 -33.63 30.40 9.99
N THR A 117 -33.38 31.70 9.76
CA THR A 117 -33.76 32.78 10.68
C THR A 117 -35.25 32.70 11.01
N GLY A 118 -35.60 32.62 12.30
CA GLY A 118 -36.97 32.42 12.79
C GLY A 118 -37.28 31.01 13.31
N ALA A 119 -36.26 30.16 13.49
CA ALA A 119 -36.46 28.77 13.90
C ALA A 119 -36.99 28.62 15.34
N ASP A 120 -37.97 27.72 15.51
CA ASP A 120 -38.65 27.36 16.77
C ASP A 120 -37.70 26.82 17.85
N GLU A 121 -38.19 26.72 19.09
CA GLU A 121 -37.49 26.12 20.24
C GLU A 121 -36.88 24.73 19.93
N HIS A 122 -37.53 23.97 19.04
CA HIS A 122 -37.05 22.67 18.55
C HIS A 122 -35.71 22.76 17.78
N ALA A 123 -35.44 23.86 17.07
CA ALA A 123 -34.15 24.04 16.41
C ALA A 123 -33.02 24.35 17.41
N VAL A 124 -33.35 24.98 18.54
CA VAL A 124 -32.39 25.25 19.62
C VAL A 124 -32.01 23.94 20.32
N THR A 125 -32.99 23.07 20.59
CA THR A 125 -32.73 21.75 21.21
C THR A 125 -31.90 20.85 20.30
N LEU A 126 -32.22 20.80 19.00
CA LEU A 126 -31.44 20.03 18.01
C LEU A 126 -29.98 20.51 17.93
N ARG A 127 -29.76 21.83 17.93
CA ARG A 127 -28.40 22.41 17.95
C ARG A 127 -27.64 22.03 19.22
N ARG A 128 -28.28 22.03 20.39
CA ARG A 128 -27.65 21.63 21.66
C ARG A 128 -27.26 20.15 21.64
N ARG A 129 -28.15 19.26 21.20
CA ARG A 129 -27.88 17.82 21.04
C ARG A 129 -26.70 17.59 20.09
N TRP A 130 -26.71 18.23 18.92
CA TRP A 130 -25.62 18.12 17.96
C TRP A 130 -24.28 18.62 18.54
N SER A 131 -24.28 19.78 19.19
CA SER A 131 -23.05 20.36 19.77
C SER A 131 -22.44 19.44 20.84
N ALA A 132 -23.27 18.83 21.68
CA ALA A 132 -22.83 17.86 22.67
C ALA A 132 -22.21 16.61 22.01
N ARG A 133 -22.88 16.04 20.99
CA ARG A 133 -22.39 14.87 20.25
C ARG A 133 -21.11 15.16 19.47
N SER A 134 -21.02 16.31 18.81
CA SER A 134 -19.81 16.74 18.10
C SER A 134 -18.63 16.98 19.04
N ALA A 135 -18.88 17.50 20.25
CA ALA A 135 -17.86 17.62 21.28
C ALA A 135 -17.36 16.24 21.74
N ALA A 136 -18.29 15.29 21.98
CA ALA A 136 -17.95 13.93 22.40
C ALA A 136 -17.14 13.16 21.34
N LEU A 137 -17.47 13.34 20.05
CA LEU A 137 -16.80 12.65 18.93
C LEU A 137 -15.53 13.33 18.43
N ARG A 138 -15.18 14.51 18.95
CA ARG A 138 -14.05 15.29 18.42
C ARG A 138 -12.73 14.50 18.46
N SER A 139 -12.46 13.79 19.55
CA SER A 139 -11.25 12.96 19.67
C SER A 139 -11.27 11.78 18.69
N SER A 140 -12.42 11.14 18.51
CA SER A 140 -12.61 10.06 17.53
C SER A 140 -12.31 10.54 16.11
N TRP A 141 -12.83 11.72 15.73
CA TRP A 141 -12.57 12.33 14.41
C TRP A 141 -11.11 12.72 14.20
N THR A 142 -10.42 13.20 15.24
CA THR A 142 -8.97 13.47 15.15
C THR A 142 -8.18 12.18 14.96
N THR A 143 -8.55 11.11 15.67
CA THR A 143 -7.90 9.81 15.56
C THR A 143 -8.18 9.16 14.20
N ALA A 144 -9.40 9.25 13.69
CA ALA A 144 -9.77 8.79 12.35
C ALA A 144 -9.01 9.56 11.26
N SER A 145 -8.91 10.89 11.35
CA SER A 145 -8.10 11.70 10.42
C SER A 145 -6.63 11.27 10.41
N ALA A 146 -6.06 11.00 11.58
CA ALA A 146 -4.69 10.55 11.71
C ALA A 146 -4.48 9.16 11.11
N ALA A 147 -5.43 8.23 11.32
CA ALA A 147 -5.42 6.92 10.68
C ALA A 147 -5.57 7.00 9.16
N ILE A 148 -6.42 7.89 8.63
CA ILE A 148 -6.56 8.12 7.18
C ILE A 148 -5.24 8.60 6.58
N PHE A 149 -4.60 9.60 7.21
CA PHE A 149 -3.31 10.11 6.75
C PHE A 149 -2.25 8.99 6.74
N PHE A 150 -2.09 8.29 7.86
CA PHE A 150 -1.13 7.19 7.98
C PHE A 150 -1.37 6.10 6.91
N LEU A 151 -2.61 5.64 6.76
CA LEU A 151 -2.96 4.61 5.78
C LEU A 151 -2.78 5.11 4.35
N GLY A 152 -3.14 6.36 4.05
CA GLY A 152 -2.99 6.95 2.73
C GLY A 152 -1.53 7.10 2.29
N GLU A 153 -0.65 7.57 3.18
CA GLU A 153 0.78 7.67 2.90
C GLU A 153 1.45 6.29 2.77
N THR A 154 1.10 5.35 3.65
CA THR A 154 1.63 3.98 3.61
C THR A 154 1.15 3.24 2.36
N GLU A 155 -0.14 3.32 2.03
CA GLU A 155 -0.71 2.70 0.82
C GLU A 155 -0.12 3.34 -0.45
N GLY A 156 -0.05 4.67 -0.48
CA GLY A 156 0.52 5.42 -1.58
C GLY A 156 1.97 5.02 -1.83
N TYR A 157 2.81 4.98 -0.80
CA TYR A 157 4.19 4.53 -0.90
C TYR A 157 4.30 3.10 -1.45
N LEU A 158 3.58 2.14 -0.85
CA LEU A 158 3.66 0.73 -1.25
C LEU A 158 3.20 0.51 -2.70
N GLN A 159 2.09 1.12 -3.12
CA GLN A 159 1.56 0.93 -4.47
C GLN A 159 2.31 1.73 -5.54
N THR A 160 2.58 3.01 -5.28
CA THR A 160 3.13 3.90 -6.32
C THR A 160 4.64 3.90 -6.40
N GLU A 161 5.35 3.73 -5.27
CA GLU A 161 6.81 3.73 -5.28
C GLU A 161 7.34 2.31 -5.42
N VAL A 162 6.88 1.40 -4.55
CA VAL A 162 7.41 0.02 -4.53
C VAL A 162 6.85 -0.79 -5.70
N VAL A 163 5.52 -1.01 -5.77
CA VAL A 163 4.93 -1.90 -6.78
C VAL A 163 5.10 -1.34 -8.19
N ALA A 164 4.69 -0.09 -8.45
CA ALA A 164 4.78 0.49 -9.79
C ALA A 164 6.23 0.66 -10.25
N GLY A 165 7.13 1.11 -9.38
CA GLY A 165 8.55 1.27 -9.73
C GLY A 165 9.25 -0.07 -10.01
N MET A 166 8.97 -1.10 -9.20
CA MET A 166 9.49 -2.45 -9.45
C MET A 166 8.97 -3.02 -10.78
N TRP A 167 7.67 -2.84 -11.06
CA TRP A 167 7.08 -3.27 -12.33
C TRP A 167 7.65 -2.52 -13.52
N GLU A 168 7.85 -1.21 -13.43
CA GLU A 168 8.47 -0.41 -14.50
C GLU A 168 9.87 -0.91 -14.84
N THR A 169 10.67 -1.23 -13.81
CA THR A 169 12.02 -1.79 -14.00
C THR A 169 12.00 -3.20 -14.59
N PHE A 170 11.04 -4.05 -14.17
CA PHE A 170 10.88 -5.38 -14.74
C PHE A 170 10.38 -5.32 -16.19
N SER A 171 9.45 -4.43 -16.49
CA SER A 171 8.88 -4.22 -17.82
C SER A 171 9.90 -3.62 -18.79
N SER A 172 10.74 -2.68 -18.33
CA SER A 172 11.83 -2.12 -19.14
C SER A 172 12.88 -3.19 -19.50
N TRP A 173 13.19 -4.09 -18.57
CA TRP A 173 14.04 -5.25 -18.82
C TRP A 173 13.40 -6.24 -19.81
N LEU A 174 12.10 -6.54 -19.64
CA LEU A 174 11.36 -7.46 -20.51
C LEU A 174 11.25 -6.94 -21.96
N THR A 175 11.02 -5.63 -22.11
CA THR A 175 10.89 -4.98 -23.43
C THR A 175 12.23 -4.54 -24.04
N GLY A 176 13.33 -4.68 -23.30
CA GLY A 176 14.67 -4.29 -23.77
C GLY A 176 14.94 -2.78 -23.79
N HIS A 177 14.09 -1.97 -23.15
CA HIS A 177 14.24 -0.51 -23.11
C HIS A 177 15.52 -0.07 -22.37
N ASP A 178 16.01 -0.92 -21.47
CA ASP A 178 17.22 -0.72 -20.66
C ASP A 178 18.51 -0.63 -21.51
N ALA A 179 18.53 -1.24 -22.71
CA ALA A 179 19.68 -1.20 -23.61
C ALA A 179 19.87 0.15 -24.34
N ARG A 180 18.86 1.04 -24.29
CA ARG A 180 18.88 2.33 -25.00
C ARG A 180 19.46 3.47 -24.17
N HIS A 181 19.39 3.39 -22.84
CA HIS A 181 19.90 4.44 -21.95
C HIS A 181 21.43 4.36 -21.78
N ASP A 182 22.00 3.15 -21.69
CA ASP A 182 23.45 2.93 -21.59
C ASP A 182 24.22 3.28 -22.88
N ARG A 183 23.57 3.28 -24.05
CA ARG A 183 24.22 3.63 -25.32
C ARG A 183 24.31 5.13 -25.61
N ARG A 184 23.74 5.98 -24.75
CA ARG A 184 23.77 7.45 -24.91
C ARG A 184 24.70 8.18 -23.94
N GLY A 185 25.37 7.47 -23.04
CA GLY A 185 26.23 8.08 -22.03
C GLY A 185 27.48 7.27 -21.76
N ASP A 186 28.42 7.24 -22.71
CA ASP A 186 29.83 7.54 -22.43
C ASP A 186 30.60 7.64 -23.75
N GLY A 187 31.18 8.80 -24.02
CA GLY A 187 31.87 9.11 -25.27
C GLY A 187 32.37 10.55 -25.22
N PRO A 188 33.66 10.79 -24.90
CA PRO A 188 34.18 12.13 -24.72
C PRO A 188 34.15 12.87 -26.06
N ALA A 189 33.48 14.02 -26.08
CA ALA A 189 33.49 14.93 -27.21
C ALA A 189 34.92 15.44 -27.47
N PRO A 190 35.51 15.25 -28.66
CA PRO A 190 36.69 16.01 -29.04
C PRO A 190 36.25 17.36 -29.59
N THR A 191 36.69 18.41 -28.89
CA THR A 191 36.67 19.78 -29.38
C THR A 191 37.73 20.00 -30.47
N SER A 192 37.44 20.96 -31.35
CA SER A 192 38.32 21.72 -32.25
C SER A 192 38.68 21.16 -33.64
N GLY A 193 38.22 21.87 -34.68
CA GLY A 193 39.13 22.59 -35.57
C GLY A 193 39.22 22.19 -37.05
N GLN A 194 38.69 23.08 -37.91
CA GLN A 194 39.15 23.46 -39.26
C GLN A 194 38.69 22.67 -40.52
N VAL A 195 37.81 23.36 -41.27
CA VAL A 195 37.69 23.68 -42.71
C VAL A 195 38.44 22.91 -43.82
N ASP A 196 37.69 22.73 -44.93
CA ASP A 196 38.02 22.73 -46.39
C ASP A 196 37.64 21.41 -47.08
N GLU A 197 36.53 21.37 -47.85
CA GLU A 197 36.29 21.80 -49.25
C GLU A 197 36.43 20.64 -50.27
N ASP A 198 35.29 20.42 -50.95
CA ASP A 198 35.05 19.95 -52.32
C ASP A 198 35.25 18.50 -52.81
N ASP A 199 34.18 18.08 -53.51
CA ASP A 199 34.03 17.16 -54.64
C ASP A 199 34.55 15.72 -54.54
N ASP A 200 33.63 14.74 -54.59
CA ASP A 200 33.33 14.10 -55.88
C ASP A 200 32.25 13.00 -55.83
N LEU A 201 31.40 13.03 -56.86
CA LEU A 201 30.92 11.91 -57.68
C LEU A 201 29.81 10.95 -57.17
N PHE A 202 28.64 11.12 -57.79
CA PHE A 202 27.53 10.18 -57.89
C PHE A 202 27.95 8.77 -58.38
N LEU A 203 27.64 7.73 -57.59
CA LEU A 203 27.35 6.37 -58.07
C LEU A 203 26.10 5.85 -57.34
N PRO A 204 25.04 5.42 -58.06
CA PRO A 204 23.89 4.77 -57.44
C PRO A 204 24.21 3.28 -57.28
N ASP A 205 24.78 2.90 -56.14
CA ASP A 205 24.98 1.48 -55.82
C ASP A 205 23.83 0.96 -54.96
N GLU A 206 23.06 0.05 -55.55
CA GLU A 206 22.01 -0.73 -54.91
C GLU A 206 22.61 -1.70 -53.88
N ALA A 207 23.08 -1.19 -52.74
CA ALA A 207 23.58 -2.01 -51.65
C ALA A 207 23.59 -1.30 -50.28
N SER A 208 22.53 -0.55 -49.95
CA SER A 208 22.36 -0.04 -48.58
C SER A 208 20.96 -0.34 -48.03
N ASN A 209 20.63 -1.64 -48.00
CA ASN A 209 19.54 -2.20 -47.21
C ASN A 209 20.07 -3.11 -46.08
N ARG A 210 21.21 -2.74 -45.49
CA ARG A 210 21.78 -3.42 -44.32
C ARG A 210 22.13 -2.38 -43.27
N GLY A 211 21.24 -2.18 -42.30
CA GLY A 211 21.51 -1.29 -41.17
C GLY A 211 20.29 -0.67 -40.48
N ARG A 212 19.06 -0.98 -40.88
CA ARG A 212 17.89 -0.89 -39.99
C ARG A 212 17.42 -2.30 -39.68
N MET A 213 18.23 -3.04 -38.91
CA MET A 213 17.63 -4.06 -38.06
C MET A 213 16.74 -3.29 -37.10
N ALA A 214 15.44 -3.33 -37.35
CA ALA A 214 14.46 -3.13 -36.29
C ALA A 214 14.93 -4.00 -35.12
N ASP A 215 15.26 -3.37 -33.99
CA ASP A 215 15.56 -4.02 -32.71
C ASP A 215 14.53 -5.14 -32.52
N ALA A 216 14.94 -6.39 -32.72
CA ALA A 216 14.12 -7.51 -32.28
C ALA A 216 14.02 -7.39 -30.75
N PRO A 217 12.82 -7.56 -30.16
CA PRO A 217 12.70 -7.62 -28.70
C PRO A 217 13.69 -8.67 -28.18
N PRO A 218 14.36 -8.42 -27.04
CA PRO A 218 15.32 -9.36 -26.50
C PRO A 218 14.65 -10.73 -26.35
N THR A 219 15.16 -11.73 -27.07
CA THR A 219 14.66 -13.10 -27.00
C THR A 219 15.18 -13.73 -25.71
N HIS A 220 14.39 -13.60 -24.65
CA HIS A 220 14.67 -14.24 -23.36
C HIS A 220 14.26 -15.72 -23.41
N ASP A 221 15.14 -16.61 -23.00
CA ASP A 221 14.83 -18.03 -22.79
C ASP A 221 13.72 -18.15 -21.71
N PRO A 222 12.70 -19.02 -21.85
CA PRO A 222 11.71 -19.27 -20.79
C PRO A 222 12.31 -19.56 -19.42
N GLN A 223 13.49 -20.20 -19.34
CA GLN A 223 14.17 -20.43 -18.05
C GLN A 223 14.74 -19.13 -17.45
N THR A 224 15.22 -18.20 -18.29
CA THR A 224 15.65 -16.88 -17.85
C THR A 224 14.47 -16.04 -17.38
N LEU A 225 13.31 -16.15 -18.05
CA LEU A 225 12.09 -15.46 -17.63
C LEU A 225 11.55 -15.97 -16.29
N SER A 226 11.52 -17.28 -16.07
CA SER A 226 11.01 -17.85 -14.81
C SER A 226 11.90 -17.49 -13.62
N THR A 227 13.22 -17.54 -13.81
CA THR A 227 14.19 -17.15 -12.77
C THR A 227 14.15 -15.64 -12.48
N ALA A 228 13.98 -14.80 -13.50
CA ALA A 228 13.81 -13.36 -13.34
C ALA A 228 12.52 -13.03 -12.59
N HIS A 229 11.41 -13.68 -12.95
CA HIS A 229 10.10 -13.50 -12.30
C HIS A 229 10.11 -13.91 -10.83
N ALA A 230 10.70 -15.07 -10.51
CA ALA A 230 10.84 -15.52 -9.12
C ALA A 230 11.68 -14.54 -8.28
N ARG A 231 12.76 -13.99 -8.85
CA ARG A 231 13.58 -12.95 -8.20
C ARG A 231 12.82 -11.64 -8.01
N PHE A 232 12.07 -11.21 -9.03
CA PHE A 232 11.19 -10.04 -8.95
C PHE A 232 10.20 -10.17 -7.79
N LEU A 233 9.51 -11.31 -7.68
CA LEU A 233 8.54 -11.56 -6.61
C LEU A 233 9.17 -11.63 -5.22
N ALA A 234 10.31 -12.29 -5.07
CA ALA A 234 11.03 -12.34 -3.80
C ALA A 234 11.43 -10.94 -3.33
N THR A 235 12.01 -10.15 -4.25
CA THR A 235 12.41 -8.77 -3.99
C THR A 235 11.18 -7.90 -3.68
N LEU A 236 10.07 -8.10 -4.39
CA LEU A 236 8.82 -7.37 -4.15
C LEU A 236 8.26 -7.69 -2.75
N ALA A 237 8.24 -8.96 -2.34
CA ALA A 237 7.78 -9.35 -1.01
C ALA A 237 8.67 -8.77 0.10
N HIS A 238 9.99 -8.77 -0.09
CA HIS A 238 10.94 -8.13 0.83
C HIS A 238 10.68 -6.61 0.91
N ARG A 239 10.51 -5.94 -0.24
CA ARG A 239 10.27 -4.50 -0.30
C ARG A 239 8.91 -4.03 0.16
N LEU A 240 7.92 -4.91 0.15
CA LEU A 240 6.62 -4.67 0.77
C LEU A 240 6.63 -4.90 2.28
N LEU A 241 7.80 -5.22 2.87
CA LEU A 241 8.00 -5.50 4.29
C LEU A 241 7.26 -6.76 4.77
N LEU A 242 6.87 -7.65 3.85
CA LEU A 242 6.16 -8.89 4.17
C LEU A 242 7.05 -9.93 4.85
N THR A 243 8.36 -9.82 4.67
CA THR A 243 9.37 -10.68 5.30
C THR A 243 9.60 -10.33 6.77
N GLN A 244 9.10 -9.18 7.24
CA GLN A 244 9.33 -8.68 8.60
C GLN A 244 8.10 -8.91 9.50
N PRO A 245 8.10 -9.95 10.37
CA PRO A 245 6.94 -10.29 11.19
C PRO A 245 6.57 -9.20 12.19
N ARG A 246 7.57 -8.48 12.74
CA ARG A 246 7.33 -7.40 13.71
C ARG A 246 6.49 -6.27 13.11
N PHE A 247 6.76 -5.93 11.86
CA PHE A 247 6.01 -4.89 11.15
C PHE A 247 4.62 -5.39 10.76
N THR A 248 4.51 -6.61 10.22
CA THR A 248 3.22 -7.16 9.78
C THR A 248 2.26 -7.43 10.94
N GLU A 249 2.75 -7.91 12.09
CA GLU A 249 1.96 -8.07 13.32
C GLU A 249 1.44 -6.73 13.86
N ALA A 250 2.32 -5.72 13.93
CA ALA A 250 1.95 -4.38 14.37
C ALA A 250 0.89 -3.75 13.45
N LEU A 251 1.07 -3.87 12.14
CA LEU A 251 0.13 -3.38 11.14
C LEU A 251 -1.20 -4.13 11.21
N TYR A 252 -1.19 -5.46 11.34
CA TYR A 252 -2.42 -6.25 11.50
C TYR A 252 -3.22 -5.84 12.73
N ALA A 253 -2.55 -5.65 13.88
CA ALA A 253 -3.19 -5.18 15.10
C ALA A 253 -3.82 -3.80 14.91
N LEU A 254 -3.11 -2.88 14.25
CA LEU A 254 -3.62 -1.56 13.91
C LEU A 254 -4.87 -1.64 13.02
N LEU A 255 -4.84 -2.41 11.93
CA LEU A 255 -6.00 -2.58 11.03
C LEU A 255 -7.22 -3.14 11.78
N THR A 256 -7.01 -4.09 12.68
CA THR A 256 -8.07 -4.62 13.54
C THR A 256 -8.67 -3.53 14.44
N HIS A 257 -7.82 -2.71 15.05
CA HIS A 257 -8.27 -1.61 15.91
C HIS A 257 -9.03 -0.53 15.13
N ILE A 258 -8.62 -0.26 13.89
CA ILE A 258 -9.33 0.63 12.97
C ILE A 258 -10.71 0.08 12.64
N ASP A 259 -10.85 -1.22 12.39
CA ASP A 259 -12.15 -1.84 12.13
C ASP A 259 -13.08 -1.73 13.35
N HIS A 260 -12.55 -1.88 14.57
CA HIS A 260 -13.30 -1.65 15.80
C HIS A 260 -13.72 -0.17 15.96
N LEU A 261 -12.86 0.78 15.59
CA LEU A 261 -13.18 2.21 15.63
C LEU A 261 -14.38 2.51 14.72
N VAL A 262 -14.34 2.02 13.48
CA VAL A 262 -15.44 2.18 12.50
C VAL A 262 -16.72 1.53 13.01
N LEU A 263 -16.63 0.32 13.60
CA LEU A 263 -17.77 -0.39 14.16
C LEU A 263 -18.44 0.41 15.29
N HIS A 264 -17.68 0.89 16.26
CA HIS A 264 -18.21 1.64 17.39
C HIS A 264 -18.78 2.99 16.96
N MET A 265 -18.16 3.70 16.01
CA MET A 265 -18.71 4.94 15.47
C MET A 265 -20.03 4.72 14.74
N ARG A 266 -20.17 3.64 13.96
CA ARG A 266 -21.44 3.29 13.30
C ARG A 266 -22.52 2.87 14.30
N ARG A 267 -22.16 2.09 15.32
CA ARG A 267 -23.10 1.73 16.40
C ARG A 267 -23.59 2.96 17.16
N LEU A 268 -22.69 3.86 17.54
CA LEU A 268 -23.04 5.10 18.22
C LEU A 268 -23.95 5.99 17.36
N HIS A 269 -23.70 6.04 16.05
CA HIS A 269 -24.59 6.74 15.13
C HIS A 269 -26.02 6.17 15.13
N SER A 270 -26.15 4.85 15.10
CA SER A 270 -27.45 4.18 15.16
C SER A 270 -28.18 4.49 16.47
N ILE A 271 -27.46 4.51 17.60
CA ILE A 271 -28.02 4.88 18.91
C ILE A 271 -28.50 6.33 18.92
N PHE A 272 -27.74 7.26 18.34
CA PHE A 272 -28.19 8.65 18.23
C PHE A 272 -29.47 8.79 17.40
N ILE A 273 -29.59 8.03 16.31
CA ILE A 273 -30.81 8.03 15.49
C ILE A 273 -32.00 7.48 16.29
N SER A 274 -31.82 6.39 17.05
CA SER A 274 -32.91 5.84 17.86
C SER A 274 -33.31 6.80 18.97
N MET A 275 -32.37 7.41 19.69
CA MET A 275 -32.67 8.42 20.73
C MET A 275 -33.40 9.64 20.17
N ASP A 276 -33.02 10.12 18.98
CA ASP A 276 -33.72 11.22 18.32
C ASP A 276 -35.15 10.80 17.94
N LEU A 277 -35.36 9.56 17.51
CA LEU A 277 -36.68 9.03 17.21
C LEU A 277 -37.57 8.91 18.46
N GLU A 278 -37.02 8.46 19.60
CA GLU A 278 -37.77 8.40 20.86
C GLU A 278 -38.17 9.81 21.32
N ALA A 279 -37.24 10.78 21.21
CA ALA A 279 -37.45 12.12 21.71
C ALA A 279 -38.35 12.99 20.82
N ASP A 280 -38.32 12.79 19.50
CA ASP A 280 -39.05 13.64 18.55
C ASP A 280 -40.35 13.00 18.05
N ALA A 281 -40.41 11.67 17.96
CA ALA A 281 -41.60 10.93 17.50
C ALA A 281 -42.29 10.11 18.61
N GLY A 282 -41.71 10.02 19.81
CA GLY A 282 -42.28 9.26 20.93
C GLY A 282 -42.24 7.75 20.74
N VAL A 283 -41.45 7.25 19.78
CA VAL A 283 -41.32 5.82 19.49
C VAL A 283 -40.31 5.22 20.47
N VAL A 284 -40.79 4.77 21.62
CA VAL A 284 -39.93 4.20 22.68
C VAL A 284 -39.85 2.69 22.54
N ASP A 285 -38.63 2.13 22.56
CA ASP A 285 -38.42 0.69 22.71
C ASP A 285 -38.33 0.31 24.20
N ALA A 286 -39.40 -0.27 24.74
CA ALA A 286 -39.49 -0.61 26.16
C ALA A 286 -38.46 -1.65 26.65
N PHE A 287 -37.73 -2.30 25.73
CA PHE A 287 -36.75 -3.33 26.06
C PHE A 287 -35.29 -2.87 25.95
N VAL A 288 -35.03 -1.61 25.55
CA VAL A 288 -33.67 -1.10 25.30
C VAL A 288 -33.40 0.14 26.15
N ASP A 289 -32.31 0.10 26.92
CA ASP A 289 -31.80 1.28 27.64
C ASP A 289 -30.75 1.99 26.76
N LEU A 290 -31.21 2.94 25.96
CA LEU A 290 -30.37 3.65 24.99
C LEU A 290 -29.31 4.55 25.65
N GLU A 291 -29.59 5.12 26.83
CA GLU A 291 -28.65 5.98 27.54
C GLU A 291 -27.47 5.18 28.08
N ARG A 292 -27.74 3.99 28.64
CA ARG A 292 -26.69 3.06 29.06
C ARG A 292 -25.87 2.58 27.86
N ASP A 293 -26.53 2.22 26.76
CA ASP A 293 -25.86 1.76 25.55
C ASP A 293 -24.97 2.87 24.93
N GLU A 294 -25.40 4.13 24.96
CA GLU A 294 -24.59 5.28 24.56
C GLU A 294 -23.30 5.36 25.41
N GLY A 295 -23.45 5.31 26.73
CA GLY A 295 -22.33 5.39 27.68
C GLY A 295 -21.31 4.26 27.47
N ASP A 296 -21.79 3.03 27.31
CA ASP A 296 -20.95 1.85 27.09
C ASP A 296 -20.20 1.93 25.75
N VAL A 297 -20.88 2.33 24.67
CA VAL A 297 -20.24 2.49 23.36
C VAL A 297 -19.23 3.63 23.35
N LEU A 298 -19.50 4.74 24.04
CA LEU A 298 -18.55 5.84 24.19
C LEU A 298 -17.29 5.42 24.98
N ALA A 299 -17.44 4.59 26.01
CA ALA A 299 -16.30 4.05 26.75
C ALA A 299 -15.44 3.12 25.88
N LEU A 300 -16.07 2.22 25.12
CA LEU A 300 -15.41 1.35 24.16
C LEU A 300 -14.68 2.16 23.07
N LEU A 301 -15.33 3.20 22.56
CA LEU A 301 -14.77 4.08 21.53
C LEU A 301 -13.48 4.76 22.01
N ARG A 302 -13.48 5.35 23.21
CA ARG A 302 -12.27 5.95 23.82
C ARG A 302 -11.14 4.92 24.01
N GLY A 303 -11.49 3.70 24.43
CA GLY A 303 -10.53 2.62 24.58
C GLY A 303 -9.87 2.24 23.25
N VAL A 304 -10.65 2.19 22.17
CA VAL A 304 -10.14 1.89 20.83
C VAL A 304 -9.36 3.06 20.23
N GLU A 305 -9.77 4.32 20.44
CA GLU A 305 -9.00 5.50 20.03
C GLU A 305 -7.57 5.46 20.54
N ALA A 306 -7.39 5.17 21.84
CA ALA A 306 -6.08 5.06 22.45
C ALA A 306 -5.27 3.89 21.87
N LYS A 307 -5.93 2.78 21.50
CA LYS A 307 -5.29 1.63 20.85
C LYS A 307 -4.87 1.95 19.42
N VAL A 308 -5.66 2.69 18.64
CA VAL A 308 -5.31 3.11 17.28
C VAL A 308 -4.12 4.07 17.30
N ARG A 309 -4.12 5.06 18.20
CA ARG A 309 -2.98 5.98 18.36
C ARG A 309 -1.70 5.23 18.69
N ARG A 310 -1.73 4.37 19.71
CA ARG A 310 -0.56 3.54 20.07
C ARG A 310 -0.17 2.59 18.95
N GLY A 311 -1.14 2.03 18.22
CA GLY A 311 -0.85 1.15 17.09
C GLY A 311 -0.06 1.87 15.99
N ILE A 312 -0.40 3.12 15.69
CA ILE A 312 0.34 3.92 14.71
C ILE A 312 1.74 4.27 15.22
N GLU A 313 1.87 4.66 16.49
CA GLU A 313 3.18 4.87 17.13
C GLU A 313 4.06 3.60 17.02
N VAL A 314 3.52 2.43 17.38
CA VAL A 314 4.24 1.16 17.31
C VAL A 314 4.66 0.82 15.88
N VAL A 315 3.79 1.01 14.89
CA VAL A 315 4.15 0.73 13.49
C VAL A 315 5.27 1.66 13.02
N VAL A 316 5.19 2.95 13.33
CA VAL A 316 6.26 3.90 12.98
C VAL A 316 7.57 3.56 13.70
N ASP A 317 7.52 3.19 14.98
CA ASP A 317 8.71 2.76 15.72
C ASP A 317 9.33 1.49 15.13
N THR A 318 8.51 0.54 14.65
CA THR A 318 9.03 -0.64 13.94
C THR A 318 9.68 -0.28 12.60
N LEU A 319 9.14 0.70 11.87
CA LEU A 319 9.75 1.20 10.63
C LEU A 319 11.10 1.89 10.91
N ARG A 320 11.19 2.70 11.97
CA ARG A 320 12.46 3.29 12.42
C ARG A 320 13.47 2.25 12.88
N ALA A 321 13.01 1.19 13.54
CA ALA A 321 13.89 0.09 13.94
C ALA A 321 14.48 -0.63 12.71
N LEU A 322 13.69 -0.80 11.65
CA LEU A 322 14.14 -1.38 10.38
C LEU A 322 15.11 -0.48 9.63
N GLU A 323 14.90 0.84 9.66
CA GLU A 323 15.85 1.82 9.11
C GLU A 323 17.23 1.74 9.79
N ASN A 324 17.27 1.39 11.08
CA ASN A 324 18.53 1.25 11.82
C ASN A 324 19.16 -0.14 11.72
N ASP A 325 18.50 -1.12 11.09
CA ASP A 325 19.02 -2.49 10.95
C ASP A 325 19.90 -2.61 9.71
N SER A 326 21.21 -2.58 9.91
CA SER A 326 22.21 -2.72 8.85
C SER A 326 22.02 -4.00 8.03
N LYS A 327 21.63 -5.12 8.64
CA LYS A 327 21.48 -6.39 7.90
C LYS A 327 20.32 -6.33 6.92
N PHE A 328 19.23 -5.71 7.36
CA PHE A 328 18.05 -5.52 6.54
C PHE A 328 18.35 -4.56 5.37
N LEU A 329 19.06 -3.46 5.62
CA LEU A 329 19.48 -2.54 4.57
C LEU A 329 20.49 -3.18 3.61
N ASP A 330 21.43 -3.97 4.11
CA ASP A 330 22.40 -4.70 3.29
C ASP A 330 21.67 -5.70 2.36
N GLU A 331 20.66 -6.42 2.85
CA GLU A 331 19.81 -7.30 2.03
C GLU A 331 18.96 -6.50 1.02
N TRP A 332 18.38 -5.37 1.44
CA TRP A 332 17.60 -4.47 0.60
C TRP A 332 18.42 -3.88 -0.56
N GLU A 333 19.68 -3.53 -0.29
CA GLU A 333 20.62 -3.01 -1.28
C GLU A 333 21.27 -4.11 -2.13
N ALA A 334 21.61 -5.26 -1.55
CA ALA A 334 22.21 -6.40 -2.26
C ALA A 334 21.23 -7.03 -3.25
N GLU A 335 19.93 -7.04 -2.94
CA GLU A 335 18.92 -7.44 -3.91
C GLU A 335 18.92 -6.50 -5.11
N GLY A 336 19.13 -5.19 -4.90
CA GLY A 336 19.18 -4.15 -5.94
C GLY A 336 20.57 -3.80 -6.50
N GLY A 337 21.60 -4.59 -6.17
CA GLY A 337 23.01 -4.32 -6.50
C GLY A 337 23.61 -5.35 -7.46
N LEU A 338 24.06 -4.85 -8.62
CA LEU A 338 25.05 -5.39 -9.57
C LEU A 338 25.41 -6.90 -9.44
N THR A 339 24.79 -7.74 -10.26
CA THR A 339 25.53 -8.87 -10.86
C THR A 339 26.13 -8.38 -12.17
N ASP A 340 27.14 -7.53 -12.08
CA ASP A 340 28.01 -7.19 -13.21
C ASP A 340 29.18 -8.17 -13.18
N ASP A 341 28.93 -9.40 -13.65
CA ASP A 341 29.90 -10.26 -14.31
C ASP A 341 29.19 -11.56 -14.71
N ASP A 342 28.73 -11.64 -15.96
CA ASP A 342 28.90 -12.90 -16.68
C ASP A 342 29.20 -12.56 -18.14
N SER A 343 30.36 -12.98 -18.60
CA SER A 343 30.84 -12.87 -19.99
C SER A 343 30.10 -13.83 -20.94
N SER A 344 28.79 -13.99 -20.72
CA SER A 344 27.85 -14.85 -21.40
C SER A 344 26.61 -14.00 -21.68
N GLY A 345 26.30 -13.74 -22.96
CA GLY A 345 25.40 -12.69 -23.44
C GLY A 345 23.91 -12.77 -23.06
N SER A 346 23.53 -13.27 -21.87
CA SER A 346 22.17 -13.22 -21.34
C SER A 346 22.11 -12.26 -20.14
N ARG A 347 21.51 -11.10 -20.34
CA ARG A 347 21.42 -10.02 -19.35
C ARG A 347 20.47 -10.43 -18.21
N ARG A 348 21.01 -10.98 -17.13
CA ARG A 348 20.23 -11.42 -15.94
C ARG A 348 19.48 -10.23 -15.34
N TYR A 349 18.23 -10.44 -14.91
CA TYR A 349 17.43 -9.41 -14.26
C TYR A 349 18.05 -8.99 -12.91
N ALA A 350 18.26 -7.67 -12.75
CA ALA A 350 18.62 -7.02 -11.51
C ALA A 350 17.51 -6.03 -11.13
N PRO A 351 16.89 -6.13 -9.95
CA PRO A 351 15.82 -5.22 -9.55
C PRO A 351 16.39 -3.82 -9.27
N GLY A 352 15.72 -2.77 -9.74
CA GLY A 352 16.19 -1.39 -9.57
C GLY A 352 16.21 -0.95 -8.11
N LYS A 353 17.07 -0.01 -7.71
CA LYS A 353 17.06 0.57 -6.36
C LYS A 353 15.87 1.52 -6.21
N ILE A 354 14.78 1.05 -5.63
CA ILE A 354 13.50 1.78 -5.57
C ILE A 354 12.89 1.65 -4.18
N GLY A 355 12.46 2.79 -3.63
CA GLY A 355 11.77 2.88 -2.35
C GLY A 355 12.73 2.72 -1.18
N GLY A 356 13.08 3.82 -0.51
CA GLY A 356 13.76 3.79 0.78
C GLY A 356 12.76 3.95 1.91
N ILE A 357 12.91 3.17 2.99
CA ILE A 357 12.09 3.33 4.21
C ILE A 357 12.19 4.76 4.75
N ASP A 358 13.35 5.41 4.64
CA ASP A 358 13.58 6.81 4.99
C ASP A 358 12.56 7.75 4.31
N ARG A 359 12.26 7.54 3.03
CA ARG A 359 11.27 8.37 2.31
C ARG A 359 9.85 8.19 2.86
N LEU A 360 9.48 6.97 3.23
CA LEU A 360 8.19 6.71 3.89
C LEU A 360 8.16 7.39 5.27
N LEU A 361 9.23 7.25 6.06
CA LEU A 361 9.35 7.88 7.37
C LEU A 361 9.31 9.41 7.29
N MET A 362 10.01 10.02 6.33
CA MET A 362 9.92 11.45 6.05
C MET A 362 8.48 11.88 5.78
N LYS A 363 7.75 11.17 4.91
CA LYS A 363 6.33 11.49 4.63
C LYS A 363 5.45 11.37 5.86
N LEU A 364 5.68 10.34 6.68
CA LEU A 364 4.95 10.15 7.94
C LEU A 364 5.29 11.24 8.98
N ASP A 365 6.53 11.75 8.98
CA ASP A 365 7.02 12.80 9.87
C ASP A 365 6.53 14.21 9.49
N PHE A 366 6.34 14.48 8.19
CA PHE A 366 5.70 15.73 7.72
C PHE A 366 4.29 15.94 8.28
N GLY A 367 3.63 14.89 8.77
CA GLY A 367 2.32 14.97 9.44
C GLY A 367 2.33 15.62 10.83
N GLY A 368 3.49 15.96 11.41
CA GLY A 368 3.60 16.70 12.68
C GLY A 368 3.01 15.99 13.91
N TRP A 369 2.57 14.74 13.78
CA TRP A 369 1.85 14.02 14.83
C TRP A 369 2.79 13.53 15.95
N LEU A 370 4.03 13.15 15.63
CA LEU A 370 5.02 12.69 16.61
C LEU A 370 5.78 13.86 17.28
N GLY A 371 5.72 15.05 16.70
CA GLY A 371 6.52 16.21 17.11
C GLY A 371 6.19 16.80 18.49
N SER A 372 5.05 16.44 19.09
CA SER A 372 4.70 16.97 20.42
C SER A 372 5.47 16.31 21.58
N ARG A 373 6.16 15.19 21.35
CA ARG A 373 6.95 14.49 22.39
C ARG A 373 8.45 14.74 22.34
N HIS A 374 9.00 15.19 21.21
CA HIS A 374 10.45 15.40 21.09
C HIS A 374 10.90 16.75 21.69
N ASP A 375 9.99 17.71 21.89
CA ASP A 375 10.30 19.04 22.46
C ASP A 375 10.30 19.09 24.01
N GLU A 376 10.03 17.97 24.70
CA GLU A 376 9.99 17.96 26.17
C GLU A 376 11.36 17.71 26.84
N TRP A 377 12.40 17.39 26.06
CA TRP A 377 13.76 17.15 26.57
C TRP A 377 14.68 18.39 26.60
N HIS A 378 14.20 19.56 26.15
CA HIS A 378 14.92 20.82 26.25
C HIS A 378 14.07 21.94 26.88
N ARG A 379 13.56 21.70 28.10
CA ARG A 379 13.31 22.81 29.04
C ARG A 379 14.53 22.97 29.96
N PRO A 380 15.40 23.96 29.75
CA PRO A 380 16.29 24.37 30.83
C PRO A 380 15.42 24.86 31.99
N GLY A 381 15.68 24.26 33.17
CA GLY A 381 14.94 24.51 34.39
C GLY A 381 14.81 26.01 34.66
N ARG A 382 13.57 26.47 34.76
CA ARG A 382 13.29 27.82 35.27
C ARG A 382 13.59 27.77 36.77
N GLY A 383 14.77 28.24 37.11
CA GLY A 383 15.25 28.38 38.47
C GLY A 383 14.23 29.12 39.33
N THR A 384 13.98 28.56 40.50
CA THR A 384 13.42 29.26 41.64
C THR A 384 14.46 30.30 42.09
N GLU A 385 14.21 31.58 41.81
CA GLU A 385 14.83 32.66 42.57
C GLU A 385 13.75 33.45 43.28
N THR A 386 13.76 33.27 44.60
CA THR A 386 13.25 34.17 45.61
C THR A 386 13.86 35.56 45.45
N LEU A 387 13.02 36.59 45.51
CA LEU A 387 13.21 37.78 46.34
C LEU A 387 11.85 38.45 46.57
#